data_AF-A0A061DVN0-F1
#
_entry.id   AF-A0A061DVN0-F1
#
_cell.length_a   1.000
_cell.length_b   1.000
_cell.length_c   1.000
_cell.angle_alpha   90.00
_cell.angle_beta   90.00
_cell.angle_gamma   90.00
#
_symmetry.space_group_name_H-M   'P 1'
#
loop_
_entity.id
_entity.type
_entity.pdbx_description
1 polymer ?
#
loop_
_entity_poly.entity_id
_entity_poly.type
_entity_poly.pdbx_seq_one_letter_code
_entity_poly.pdbx_strand_id
1 'polypeptide(L)'
;MEVKLLPLQFVLLVTSLVLLLVASDTISNGSTAKSNNTSKNEACPSGWVIGPNKTKCFGYNDSFQSWDESESHCKQYHGHLAALTSFEELRFAQVLCGQIVNGCWVGGRVSNFNVSFGWKWSDNTSLWNESILGLPTINASVDLCTLVKNESATLGSERCNASHAFLCMVDIEDKCYYMHCHKEYLIILAVVSGLVLCTTFAVVVWLLAYKRSKRRRRSRKLSNPAASALVPPSWKIFTCDELRSITKNFSEGNRLLGDAKTGGTYSGLLPDGSKVAVKRLKRSNFQRKKEFYSEIGRVAKLHHPNLVAVKGCCYDHGDRYIVYEFIANGPLDRWLYHIPRGGRSLDWAMRIKIATTLAQGIAFLHDKVKPHVVHRDIRASNVLLDEEFGAHLMGVGLSKIVPWEVMHERTVMAGGTYGYLAPEFVYRNELTTKSDVYSFGVLLLEIVSGRRPAQQVDSVGWQSIFEWATPLVQAHRYPELLDPLISSSTSDVPEAGDIQKVVDLVYACTQNVPSMRPRMSHVVHQLQQFAQPPVTK
;
A
#
# COMPACT_ATOMS: atom_id res chain seq x y z
N MET A 1 13.48 26.53 21.92
CA MET A 1 13.88 25.49 22.89
C MET A 1 14.06 24.19 22.14
N GLU A 2 15.31 23.90 21.78
CA GLU A 2 15.72 22.66 21.14
C GLU A 2 15.41 21.46 22.03
N VAL A 3 14.67 20.49 21.50
CA VAL A 3 14.47 19.20 22.16
C VAL A 3 15.60 18.30 21.69
N LYS A 4 16.66 18.21 22.50
CA LYS A 4 17.81 17.34 22.28
C LYS A 4 17.36 15.88 22.11
N LEU A 5 18.01 15.21 21.15
CA LEU A 5 17.85 13.83 20.72
C LEU A 5 18.32 12.79 21.77
N LEU A 6 17.97 12.98 23.05
CA LEU A 6 18.46 12.12 24.15
C LEU A 6 17.92 10.67 24.23
N PRO A 7 16.73 10.30 23.71
CA PRO A 7 16.18 8.97 24.04
C PRO A 7 16.85 7.83 23.28
N LEU A 8 17.40 8.08 22.08
CA LEU A 8 18.01 7.02 21.26
C LEU A 8 19.40 6.62 21.78
N GLN A 9 20.20 7.60 22.24
CA GLN A 9 21.50 7.32 22.85
C GLN A 9 21.37 6.61 24.20
N PHE A 10 20.33 6.92 24.99
CA PHE A 10 20.10 6.23 26.26
C PHE A 10 19.70 4.76 26.04
N VAL A 11 18.88 4.48 25.02
CA VAL A 11 18.51 3.10 24.67
C VAL A 11 19.72 2.32 24.16
N LEU A 12 20.56 2.92 23.30
CA LEU A 12 21.79 2.29 22.80
C LEU A 12 22.82 2.02 23.92
N LEU A 13 22.94 2.92 24.89
CA LEU A 13 23.82 2.74 26.06
C LEU A 13 23.33 1.60 26.96
N VAL A 14 22.03 1.50 27.20
CA VAL A 14 21.46 0.40 28.00
C VAL A 14 21.60 -0.94 27.28
N THR A 15 21.41 -1.00 25.96
CA THR A 15 21.62 -2.24 25.19
C THR A 15 23.10 -2.65 25.15
N SER A 16 24.02 -1.69 25.07
CA SER A 16 25.46 -1.95 25.08
C SER A 16 25.94 -2.44 26.44
N LEU A 17 25.44 -1.85 27.54
CA LEU A 17 25.80 -2.26 28.90
C LEU A 17 25.32 -3.68 29.23
N VAL A 18 24.15 -4.09 28.71
CA VAL A 18 23.62 -5.45 28.89
C VAL A 18 24.40 -6.48 28.07
N LEU A 19 24.83 -6.13 26.85
CA LEU A 19 25.71 -6.98 26.03
C LEU A 19 27.09 -7.19 26.69
N LEU A 20 27.62 -6.17 27.37
CA LEU A 20 28.88 -6.26 28.13
C LEU A 20 28.76 -7.12 29.39
N LEU A 21 27.61 -7.10 30.06
CA LEU A 21 27.35 -7.98 31.22
C LEU A 21 27.23 -9.45 30.81
N VAL A 22 26.55 -9.74 29.69
CA VAL A 22 26.44 -11.10 29.14
C VAL A 22 27.78 -11.64 28.63
N ALA A 23 28.67 -10.76 28.15
CA ALA A 23 30.02 -11.15 27.73
C ALA A 23 31.03 -11.31 28.88
N SER A 24 30.72 -10.81 30.09
CA SER A 24 31.64 -10.88 31.24
C SER A 24 31.47 -12.16 32.06
N ASP A 25 30.32 -12.84 31.98
CA ASP A 25 30.07 -14.11 32.68
C ASP A 25 30.70 -15.34 31.98
N THR A 26 31.30 -15.16 30.80
CA THR A 26 32.05 -16.22 30.08
C THR A 26 33.55 -16.26 30.41
N ILE A 27 34.06 -15.41 31.31
CA ILE A 27 35.46 -15.42 31.74
C ILE A 27 35.56 -15.20 33.25
N SER A 28 35.26 -16.21 34.06
CA SER A 28 35.94 -16.48 35.35
C SER A 28 35.33 -17.70 36.03
N ASN A 29 36.08 -18.82 36.07
CA ASN A 29 36.41 -19.56 37.28
C ASN A 29 36.82 -20.99 36.97
N GLY A 30 38.13 -21.20 36.86
CA GLY A 30 38.78 -22.48 37.07
C GLY A 30 39.70 -22.39 38.28
N SER A 31 39.39 -23.16 39.34
CA SER A 31 40.26 -23.74 40.38
C SER A 31 39.40 -23.97 41.64
N THR A 32 39.43 -25.06 42.40
CA THR A 32 40.13 -26.36 42.42
C THR A 32 39.48 -27.15 43.59
N ALA A 33 39.13 -28.43 43.44
CA ALA A 33 39.34 -29.48 44.47
C ALA A 33 38.83 -30.88 44.04
N LYS A 34 39.81 -31.78 43.85
CA LYS A 34 39.88 -33.25 43.83
C LYS A 34 38.67 -34.08 44.33
N SER A 35 38.34 -35.16 43.59
CA SER A 35 38.49 -36.56 44.04
C SER A 35 37.97 -37.58 43.00
N ASN A 36 38.90 -38.39 42.47
CA ASN A 36 38.85 -39.81 42.08
C ASN A 36 37.78 -40.41 41.13
N ASN A 37 38.36 -41.08 40.13
CA ASN A 37 37.98 -42.35 39.48
C ASN A 37 37.03 -42.37 38.26
N THR A 38 37.67 -42.60 37.09
CA THR A 38 37.32 -43.57 36.01
C THR A 38 35.92 -43.46 35.40
N SER A 39 35.73 -43.13 34.11
CA SER A 39 36.22 -43.88 32.94
C SER A 39 36.28 -43.01 31.67
N LYS A 40 37.24 -43.32 30.79
CA LYS A 40 37.44 -42.74 29.46
C LYS A 40 36.17 -42.83 28.59
N ASN A 41 35.69 -41.72 28.06
CA ASN A 41 34.82 -41.74 26.88
C ASN A 41 35.71 -41.83 25.64
N GLU A 42 35.84 -43.02 25.07
CA GLU A 42 36.48 -43.22 23.77
C GLU A 42 35.64 -42.53 22.68
N ALA A 43 36.26 -41.67 21.87
CA ALA A 43 35.57 -40.88 20.85
C ALA A 43 35.04 -41.73 19.67
N CYS A 44 35.57 -42.94 19.48
CA CYS A 44 35.17 -43.90 18.44
C CYS A 44 34.58 -45.18 19.04
N PRO A 45 33.78 -45.95 18.26
CA PRO A 45 33.39 -47.30 18.65
C PRO A 45 34.60 -48.17 18.99
N SER A 46 34.46 -49.11 19.92
CA SER A 46 35.56 -49.97 20.35
C SER A 46 36.18 -50.73 19.17
N GLY A 47 37.50 -50.62 19.00
CA GLY A 47 38.24 -51.22 17.89
C GLY A 47 38.37 -50.34 16.63
N TRP A 48 37.78 -49.13 16.63
CA TRP A 48 37.89 -48.19 15.53
C TRP A 48 38.95 -47.12 15.80
N VAL A 49 39.57 -46.62 14.73
CA VAL A 49 40.68 -45.67 14.80
C VAL A 49 40.22 -44.28 14.38
N ILE A 50 40.61 -43.25 15.11
CA ILE A 50 40.36 -41.85 14.73
C ILE A 50 41.17 -41.53 13.46
N GLY A 51 40.48 -40.99 12.46
CA GLY A 51 41.06 -40.56 11.19
C GLY A 51 41.97 -39.33 11.31
N PRO A 52 42.71 -38.99 10.24
CA PRO A 52 43.74 -37.95 10.25
C PRO A 52 43.22 -36.57 10.68
N ASN A 53 41.99 -36.22 10.28
CA ASN A 53 41.36 -34.94 10.59
C ASN A 53 40.71 -34.87 11.99
N LYS A 54 40.76 -35.94 12.79
CA LYS A 54 40.12 -36.07 14.12
C LYS A 54 38.60 -35.86 14.16
N THR A 55 37.96 -35.78 13.00
CA THR A 55 36.50 -35.62 12.85
C THR A 55 35.79 -36.92 12.49
N LYS A 56 36.53 -37.98 12.12
CA LYS A 56 35.99 -39.24 11.62
C LYS A 56 36.61 -40.44 12.33
N CYS A 57 35.83 -41.49 12.52
CA CYS A 57 36.27 -42.79 13.00
C CYS A 57 36.24 -43.80 11.85
N PHE A 58 37.27 -44.63 11.74
CA PHE A 58 37.38 -45.68 10.72
C PHE A 58 37.44 -47.05 11.38
N GLY A 59 36.63 -47.98 10.89
CA GLY A 59 36.60 -49.37 11.34
C GLY A 59 36.96 -50.29 10.19
N TYR A 60 37.94 -51.17 10.40
CA TYR A 60 38.27 -52.23 9.46
C TYR A 60 37.58 -53.53 9.85
N ASN A 61 37.01 -54.22 8.85
CA ASN A 61 36.40 -55.53 9.01
C ASN A 61 36.96 -56.49 7.96
N ASP A 62 37.45 -57.66 8.41
CA ASP A 62 38.07 -58.70 7.60
C ASP A 62 37.07 -59.72 7.03
N SER A 63 35.76 -59.56 7.29
CA SER A 63 34.75 -60.41 6.68
C SER A 63 34.58 -60.10 5.19
N PHE A 64 34.84 -61.09 4.34
CA PHE A 64 34.73 -60.96 2.88
C PHE A 64 33.25 -60.97 2.47
N GLN A 65 32.71 -59.79 2.12
CA GLN A 65 31.31 -59.59 1.77
C GLN A 65 31.15 -58.80 0.48
N SER A 66 29.97 -58.88 -0.13
CA SER A 66 29.62 -57.99 -1.24
C SER A 66 29.53 -56.53 -0.77
N TRP A 67 29.59 -55.57 -1.69
CA TRP A 67 29.57 -54.15 -1.35
C TRP A 67 28.29 -53.75 -0.60
N ASP A 68 27.12 -54.24 -1.04
CA ASP A 68 25.82 -53.90 -0.43
C ASP A 68 25.65 -54.52 0.98
N GLU A 69 26.20 -55.71 1.21
CA GLU A 69 26.24 -56.36 2.55
C GLU A 69 27.18 -55.60 3.49
N SER A 70 28.35 -55.19 2.99
CA SER A 70 29.34 -54.41 3.73
C SER A 70 28.77 -53.05 4.16
N GLU A 71 28.06 -52.37 3.26
CA GLU A 71 27.35 -51.12 3.56
C GLU A 71 26.27 -51.31 4.64
N SER A 72 25.51 -52.41 4.54
CA SER A 72 24.49 -52.75 5.53
C SER A 72 25.11 -53.03 6.90
N HIS A 73 26.32 -53.60 6.94
CA HIS A 73 27.08 -53.80 8.17
C HIS A 73 27.53 -52.46 8.79
N CYS A 74 28.11 -51.56 7.99
CA CYS A 74 28.54 -50.25 8.48
C CYS A 74 27.37 -49.42 9.06
N LYS A 75 26.18 -49.54 8.48
CA LYS A 75 24.94 -48.90 8.98
C LYS A 75 24.54 -49.35 10.38
N GLN A 76 24.91 -50.56 10.81
CA GLN A 76 24.63 -51.02 12.18
C GLN A 76 25.36 -50.18 13.24
N TYR A 77 26.48 -49.55 12.87
CA TYR A 77 27.26 -48.66 13.74
C TYR A 77 26.92 -47.18 13.53
N HIS A 78 25.77 -46.87 12.90
CA HIS A 78 25.39 -45.52 12.48
C HIS A 78 26.40 -44.86 11.52
N GLY A 79 27.10 -45.69 10.75
CA GLY A 79 28.05 -45.26 9.73
C GLY A 79 27.67 -45.72 8.34
N HIS A 80 28.62 -45.59 7.44
CA HIS A 80 28.56 -46.07 6.05
C HIS A 80 29.94 -46.57 5.63
N LEU A 81 30.06 -47.20 4.47
CA LEU A 81 31.37 -47.47 3.88
C LEU A 81 32.16 -46.17 3.71
N ALA A 82 33.46 -46.24 3.92
CA ALA A 82 34.31 -45.07 4.03
C ALA A 82 34.22 -44.16 2.79
N ALA A 83 33.81 -42.91 3.01
CA ALA A 83 33.85 -41.84 2.02
C ALA A 83 35.15 -41.05 2.14
N LEU A 84 36.06 -41.23 1.17
CA LEU A 84 37.40 -40.66 1.21
C LEU A 84 37.43 -39.33 0.45
N THR A 85 37.67 -38.23 1.17
CA THR A 85 37.57 -36.86 0.65
C THR A 85 38.92 -36.16 0.44
N SER A 86 40.01 -36.75 0.95
CA SER A 86 41.36 -36.20 0.84
C SER A 86 42.41 -37.29 0.61
N PHE A 87 43.59 -36.89 0.10
CA PHE A 87 44.72 -37.81 -0.09
C PHE A 87 45.24 -38.40 1.23
N GLU A 88 45.14 -37.64 2.33
CA GLU A 88 45.48 -38.11 3.68
C GLU A 88 44.53 -39.22 4.14
N GLU A 89 43.22 -39.06 3.91
CA GLU A 89 42.23 -40.12 4.20
C GLU A 89 42.44 -41.35 3.31
N LEU A 90 42.78 -41.19 2.02
CA LEU A 90 43.10 -42.31 1.13
C LEU A 90 44.30 -43.11 1.64
N ARG A 91 45.39 -42.42 1.98
CA ARG A 91 46.61 -43.07 2.51
C ARG A 91 46.34 -43.74 3.86
N PHE A 92 45.53 -43.11 4.71
CA PHE A 92 45.10 -43.69 5.98
C PHE A 92 44.27 -44.96 5.78
N ALA A 93 43.31 -44.94 4.84
CA ALA A 93 42.50 -46.11 4.49
C ALA A 93 43.34 -47.26 3.89
N GLN A 94 44.36 -46.94 3.06
CA GLN A 94 45.30 -47.93 2.53
C GLN A 94 46.06 -48.66 3.63
N VAL A 95 46.53 -47.94 4.65
CA VAL A 95 47.20 -48.52 5.81
C VAL A 95 46.24 -49.39 6.62
N LEU A 96 45.00 -48.93 6.83
CA LEU A 96 43.98 -49.65 7.61
C LEU A 96 43.47 -50.93 6.93
N CYS A 97 43.35 -50.93 5.60
CA CYS A 97 42.96 -52.11 4.83
C CYS A 97 43.98 -53.26 4.94
N GLY A 98 45.22 -52.96 5.33
CA GLY A 98 46.30 -53.94 5.47
C GLY A 98 46.85 -54.43 4.13
N GLN A 99 47.91 -55.26 4.17
CA GLN A 99 48.58 -55.82 2.99
C GLN A 99 47.77 -56.97 2.32
N ILE A 100 46.46 -56.79 2.15
CA ILE A 100 45.62 -57.78 1.48
C ILE A 100 45.71 -57.55 -0.03
N VAL A 101 46.11 -58.59 -0.77
CA VAL A 101 46.32 -58.54 -2.23
C VAL A 101 45.03 -58.14 -2.97
N ASN A 102 43.86 -58.49 -2.43
CA ASN A 102 42.56 -58.28 -3.06
C ASN A 102 41.93 -56.90 -2.75
N GLY A 103 42.47 -56.12 -1.81
CA GLY A 103 41.95 -54.81 -1.42
C GLY A 103 40.65 -54.82 -0.60
N CYS A 104 40.22 -53.64 -0.14
CA CYS A 104 39.04 -53.46 0.73
C CYS A 104 38.01 -52.50 0.14
N TRP A 105 36.72 -52.80 0.30
CA TRP A 105 35.62 -51.94 -0.13
C TRP A 105 35.61 -50.59 0.60
N VAL A 106 35.36 -49.55 -0.20
CA VAL A 106 35.06 -48.19 0.25
C VAL A 106 33.77 -47.70 -0.44
N GLY A 107 33.19 -46.61 0.04
CA GLY A 107 31.79 -46.26 -0.25
C GLY A 107 31.47 -45.77 -1.66
N GLY A 108 32.39 -45.85 -2.63
CA GLY A 108 32.16 -45.34 -3.97
C GLY A 108 31.53 -46.36 -4.89
N ARG A 109 30.45 -45.99 -5.59
CA ARG A 109 29.77 -46.80 -6.62
C ARG A 109 29.43 -45.96 -7.84
N VAL A 110 29.38 -46.57 -9.02
CA VAL A 110 28.91 -45.91 -10.25
C VAL A 110 27.40 -45.66 -10.16
N SER A 111 26.98 -44.41 -10.41
CA SER A 111 25.57 -44.03 -10.56
C SER A 111 25.24 -43.80 -12.03
N ASN A 112 24.19 -44.46 -12.52
CA ASN A 112 23.71 -44.31 -13.90
C ASN A 112 22.90 -43.00 -14.01
N PHE A 113 23.46 -41.96 -14.63
CA PHE A 113 22.69 -40.81 -15.08
C PHE A 113 22.46 -40.92 -16.59
N ASN A 114 21.26 -40.58 -17.05
CA ASN A 114 20.75 -40.83 -18.40
C ASN A 114 21.62 -40.28 -19.57
N VAL A 115 22.72 -39.56 -19.32
CA VAL A 115 23.66 -39.08 -20.36
C VAL A 115 25.15 -39.09 -19.89
N SER A 116 25.48 -39.50 -18.65
CA SER A 116 26.89 -39.60 -18.18
C SER A 116 27.07 -40.54 -16.97
N PHE A 117 28.17 -41.30 -16.94
CA PHE A 117 28.55 -42.14 -15.81
C PHE A 117 29.29 -41.29 -14.76
N GLY A 118 28.86 -41.32 -13.49
CA GLY A 118 29.49 -40.57 -12.40
C GLY A 118 29.63 -41.39 -11.12
N TRP A 119 30.72 -41.17 -10.38
CA TRP A 119 30.98 -41.83 -9.10
C TRP A 119 30.33 -41.07 -7.95
N LYS A 120 29.77 -41.81 -6.99
CA LYS A 120 29.12 -41.25 -5.81
C LYS A 120 29.45 -42.05 -4.56
N TRP A 121 29.65 -41.34 -3.44
CA TRP A 121 29.85 -41.95 -2.12
C TRP A 121 28.52 -42.42 -1.51
N SER A 122 28.59 -43.47 -0.70
CA SER A 122 27.43 -44.07 -0.03
C SER A 122 26.76 -43.15 1.00
N ASP A 123 27.53 -42.20 1.55
CA ASP A 123 27.04 -41.19 2.49
C ASP A 123 26.10 -40.16 1.87
N ASN A 124 26.08 -40.05 0.53
CA ASN A 124 25.27 -39.12 -0.25
C ASN A 124 25.52 -37.62 0.09
N THR A 125 26.54 -37.32 0.88
CA THR A 125 26.88 -35.99 1.39
C THR A 125 28.28 -35.57 0.95
N SER A 126 29.23 -36.49 0.89
CA SER A 126 30.59 -36.20 0.44
C SER A 126 30.67 -36.07 -1.08
N LEU A 127 31.38 -35.05 -1.56
CA LEU A 127 31.63 -34.83 -2.98
C LEU A 127 32.79 -35.72 -3.47
N TRP A 128 32.60 -36.43 -4.58
CA TRP A 128 33.66 -37.22 -5.21
C TRP A 128 34.71 -36.30 -5.83
N ASN A 129 35.97 -36.46 -5.45
CA ASN A 129 37.06 -35.64 -5.98
C ASN A 129 37.83 -36.40 -7.07
N GLU A 130 37.44 -36.17 -8.34
CA GLU A 130 38.04 -36.80 -9.52
C GLU A 130 39.54 -36.54 -9.64
N SER A 131 39.99 -35.35 -9.22
CA SER A 131 41.39 -34.93 -9.30
C SER A 131 42.32 -35.71 -8.35
N ILE A 132 41.76 -36.27 -7.27
CA ILE A 132 42.52 -36.93 -6.19
C ILE A 132 42.48 -38.45 -6.31
N LEU A 133 41.35 -39.02 -6.76
CA LEU A 133 41.10 -40.46 -6.67
C LEU A 133 41.29 -41.22 -8.00
N GLY A 134 41.37 -40.48 -9.11
CA GLY A 134 41.43 -41.02 -10.47
C GLY A 134 40.10 -41.58 -10.96
N LEU A 135 39.92 -41.62 -12.29
CA LEU A 135 38.78 -42.29 -12.93
C LEU A 135 39.16 -43.75 -13.23
N PRO A 136 38.52 -44.74 -12.60
CA PRO A 136 38.70 -46.14 -12.97
C PRO A 136 38.10 -46.43 -14.37
N THR A 137 38.69 -47.39 -15.08
CA THR A 137 38.34 -47.74 -16.47
C THR A 137 36.88 -48.19 -16.62
N ILE A 138 36.17 -47.55 -17.55
CA ILE A 138 34.73 -47.75 -17.77
C ILE A 138 34.54 -48.84 -18.84
N ASN A 139 33.90 -49.96 -18.47
CA ASN A 139 33.19 -50.83 -19.42
C ASN A 139 31.69 -50.70 -19.14
N ALA A 140 30.96 -50.19 -20.13
CA ALA A 140 29.65 -49.53 -19.98
C ALA A 140 28.43 -50.44 -19.67
N SER A 141 28.60 -51.59 -19.03
CA SER A 141 27.48 -52.51 -18.76
C SER A 141 27.50 -53.24 -17.41
N VAL A 142 28.37 -52.85 -16.48
CA VAL A 142 28.55 -53.60 -15.22
C VAL A 142 28.53 -52.68 -14.00
N ASP A 143 27.80 -53.07 -12.95
CA ASP A 143 27.81 -52.46 -11.61
C ASP A 143 29.21 -52.54 -11.00
N LEU A 144 29.92 -51.40 -11.00
CA LEU A 144 31.27 -51.27 -10.48
C LEU A 144 31.27 -50.51 -9.15
N CYS A 145 31.98 -51.07 -8.18
CA CYS A 145 32.21 -50.52 -6.85
C CYS A 145 33.70 -50.26 -6.65
N THR A 146 34.02 -49.35 -5.73
CA THR A 146 35.41 -48.92 -5.48
C THR A 146 36.04 -49.60 -4.30
N LEU A 147 37.30 -50.00 -4.46
CA LEU A 147 38.11 -50.59 -3.42
C LEU A 147 39.48 -49.94 -3.36
N VAL A 148 40.09 -50.02 -2.18
CA VAL A 148 41.44 -49.55 -1.91
C VAL A 148 42.39 -50.75 -1.95
N LYS A 149 43.48 -50.66 -2.74
CA LYS A 149 44.58 -51.63 -2.74
C LYS A 149 45.84 -50.98 -2.18
N ASN A 150 46.67 -51.80 -1.53
CA ASN A 150 48.02 -51.38 -1.15
C ASN A 150 48.85 -51.11 -2.42
N GLU A 151 49.76 -50.13 -2.38
CA GLU A 151 50.68 -49.74 -3.47
C GLU A 151 50.06 -49.08 -4.72
N SER A 152 48.74 -48.91 -4.81
CA SER A 152 48.09 -48.14 -5.88
C SER A 152 47.96 -46.67 -5.50
N ALA A 153 48.30 -45.75 -6.42
CA ALA A 153 48.07 -44.32 -6.23
C ALA A 153 46.60 -43.89 -6.45
N THR A 154 45.75 -44.81 -6.94
CA THR A 154 44.33 -44.56 -7.28
C THR A 154 43.42 -45.65 -6.73
N LEU A 155 42.12 -45.37 -6.66
CA LEU A 155 41.11 -46.36 -6.29
C LEU A 155 40.95 -47.41 -7.40
N GLY A 156 40.85 -48.68 -7.00
CA GLY A 156 40.50 -49.77 -7.90
C GLY A 156 38.98 -49.87 -8.08
N SER A 157 38.55 -50.44 -9.20
CA SER A 157 37.14 -50.80 -9.43
C SER A 157 36.99 -52.30 -9.66
N GLU A 158 35.93 -52.87 -9.09
CA GLU A 158 35.58 -54.28 -9.28
C GLU A 158 34.05 -54.44 -9.22
N ARG A 159 33.53 -55.60 -9.64
CA ARG A 159 32.09 -55.86 -9.62
C ARG A 159 31.56 -55.83 -8.19
N CYS A 160 30.49 -55.11 -7.91
CA CYS A 160 29.95 -54.94 -6.55
C CYS A 160 29.57 -56.26 -5.86
N ASN A 161 29.32 -57.33 -6.63
CA ASN A 161 29.02 -58.68 -6.12
C ASN A 161 30.28 -59.50 -5.72
N ALA A 162 31.48 -58.96 -5.92
CA ALA A 162 32.71 -59.59 -5.44
C ALA A 162 32.84 -59.44 -3.93
N SER A 163 33.47 -60.42 -3.28
CA SER A 163 33.64 -60.45 -1.83
C SER A 163 35.00 -59.89 -1.43
N HIS A 164 35.02 -58.79 -0.68
CA HIS A 164 36.23 -58.16 -0.14
C HIS A 164 36.03 -57.80 1.33
N ALA A 165 37.14 -57.63 2.06
CA ALA A 165 37.14 -56.91 3.34
C ALA A 165 36.66 -55.47 3.12
N PHE A 166 36.29 -54.74 4.17
CA PHE A 166 35.71 -53.40 4.00
C PHE A 166 36.04 -52.43 5.13
N LEU A 167 35.96 -51.13 4.81
CA LEU A 167 36.21 -50.04 5.74
C LEU A 167 34.92 -49.26 5.98
N CYS A 168 34.51 -49.19 7.24
CA CYS A 168 33.41 -48.36 7.70
C CYS A 168 33.91 -47.01 8.23
N MET A 169 33.05 -46.00 8.14
CA MET A 169 33.29 -44.64 8.62
C MET A 169 32.08 -44.10 9.39
N VAL A 170 32.35 -43.37 10.48
CA VAL A 170 31.36 -42.62 11.27
C VAL A 170 31.93 -41.23 11.57
N ASP A 171 31.13 -40.19 11.40
CA ASP A 171 31.49 -38.82 11.80
C ASP A 171 31.35 -38.62 13.32
N ILE A 172 32.33 -37.96 13.92
CA ILE A 172 32.41 -37.69 15.37
C ILE A 172 31.48 -36.52 15.77
N GLU A 173 31.06 -35.68 14.82
CA GLU A 173 30.35 -34.42 15.09
C GLU A 173 28.84 -34.55 15.37
N ASP A 174 28.25 -35.76 15.35
CA ASP A 174 26.82 -35.96 15.62
C ASP A 174 26.50 -36.65 16.96
N LYS A 175 27.23 -36.33 18.03
CA LYS A 175 26.83 -36.67 19.42
C LYS A 175 26.46 -35.45 20.25
N CYS A 176 25.36 -34.79 19.90
CA CYS A 176 24.64 -33.90 20.81
C CYS A 176 23.61 -34.73 21.60
N TYR A 177 23.95 -35.16 22.83
CA TYR A 177 23.01 -35.88 23.69
C TYR A 177 21.82 -34.98 24.10
N TYR A 178 20.63 -35.49 23.82
CA TYR A 178 19.28 -34.91 23.83
C TYR A 178 18.81 -34.22 25.13
N MET A 179 19.63 -34.04 26.16
CA MET A 179 19.20 -33.55 27.48
C MET A 179 19.91 -32.28 27.98
N HIS A 180 20.94 -31.76 27.29
CA HIS A 180 21.55 -30.46 27.64
C HIS A 180 21.07 -29.28 26.79
N CYS A 181 20.57 -29.52 25.58
CA CYS A 181 20.11 -28.46 24.67
C CYS A 181 18.80 -27.79 25.13
N HIS A 182 17.98 -28.48 25.94
CA HIS A 182 16.68 -27.96 26.36
C HIS A 182 16.77 -26.90 27.48
N LYS A 183 17.76 -26.96 28.38
CA LYS A 183 17.89 -25.97 29.47
C LYS A 183 18.35 -24.61 28.96
N GLU A 184 19.37 -24.58 28.10
CA GLU A 184 19.86 -23.33 27.51
C GLU A 184 18.81 -22.73 26.58
N TYR A 185 18.13 -23.56 25.77
CA TYR A 185 17.03 -23.11 24.92
C TYR A 185 15.84 -22.54 25.73
N LEU A 186 15.47 -23.17 26.85
CA LEU A 186 14.40 -22.66 27.73
C LEU A 186 14.80 -21.35 28.42
N ILE A 187 16.07 -21.19 28.83
CA ILE A 187 16.57 -19.92 29.39
C ILE A 187 16.54 -18.82 28.34
N ILE A 188 17.03 -19.10 27.12
CA ILE A 188 16.98 -18.14 26.01
C ILE A 188 15.53 -17.76 25.69
N LEU A 189 14.61 -18.73 25.64
CA LEU A 189 13.20 -18.47 25.32
C LEU A 189 12.50 -17.66 26.43
N ALA A 190 12.82 -17.91 27.70
CA ALA A 190 12.34 -17.11 28.83
C ALA A 190 12.88 -15.68 28.80
N VAL A 191 14.18 -15.49 28.50
CA VAL A 191 14.81 -14.16 28.42
C VAL A 191 14.26 -13.37 27.24
N VAL A 192 14.16 -13.99 26.06
CA VAL A 192 13.65 -13.34 24.85
C VAL A 192 12.17 -12.98 25.00
N SER A 193 11.34 -13.88 25.53
CA SER A 193 9.93 -13.57 25.79
C SER A 193 9.76 -12.45 26.83
N GLY A 194 10.58 -12.43 27.89
CA GLY A 194 10.64 -11.35 28.86
C GLY A 194 11.02 -10.01 28.24
N LEU A 195 12.04 -9.97 27.37
CA LEU A 195 12.45 -8.75 26.66
C LEU A 195 11.38 -8.24 25.70
N VAL A 196 10.69 -9.14 24.98
CA VAL A 196 9.57 -8.76 24.09
C VAL A 196 8.41 -8.19 24.90
N LEU A 197 8.07 -8.80 26.05
CA LEU A 197 7.02 -8.28 26.93
C LEU A 197 7.39 -6.91 27.53
N CYS A 198 8.63 -6.74 27.99
CA CYS A 198 9.10 -5.45 28.54
C CYS A 198 9.13 -4.34 27.48
N THR A 199 9.59 -4.63 26.26
CA THR A 199 9.64 -3.65 25.17
C THR A 199 8.24 -3.27 24.69
N THR A 200 7.34 -4.24 24.53
CA THR A 200 5.94 -3.97 24.16
C THR A 200 5.23 -3.17 25.25
N PHE A 201 5.42 -3.51 26.52
CA PHE A 201 4.86 -2.74 27.64
C PHE A 201 5.39 -1.30 27.68
N ALA A 202 6.70 -1.11 27.49
CA ALA A 202 7.31 0.22 27.44
C ALA A 202 6.76 1.07 26.28
N VAL A 203 6.58 0.48 25.09
CA VAL A 203 5.96 1.16 23.94
C VAL A 203 4.51 1.53 24.23
N VAL A 204 3.73 0.63 24.85
CA VAL A 204 2.34 0.92 25.23
C VAL A 204 2.29 2.06 26.25
N VAL A 205 3.11 2.03 27.30
CA VAL A 205 3.20 3.10 28.29
C VAL A 205 3.62 4.41 27.63
N TRP A 206 4.60 4.39 26.72
CA TRP A 206 5.01 5.58 25.97
C TRP A 206 3.89 6.12 25.09
N LEU A 207 3.15 5.27 24.38
CA LEU A 207 1.98 5.67 23.59
C LEU A 207 0.86 6.24 24.45
N LEU A 208 0.60 5.65 25.63
CA LEU A 208 -0.38 6.15 26.59
C LEU A 208 0.05 7.50 27.18
N ALA A 209 1.33 7.66 27.54
CA ALA A 209 1.91 8.91 28.03
C ALA A 209 1.91 9.99 26.94
N TYR A 210 2.26 9.63 25.69
CA TYR A 210 2.18 10.50 24.53
C TYR A 210 0.73 10.92 24.26
N LYS A 211 -0.24 9.99 24.31
CA LYS A 211 -1.66 10.28 24.16
C LYS A 211 -2.18 11.17 25.28
N ARG A 212 -1.75 10.94 26.54
CA ARG A 212 -2.12 11.76 27.72
C ARG A 212 -1.50 13.16 27.66
N SER A 213 -0.25 13.27 27.22
CA SER A 213 0.46 14.53 26.98
C SER A 213 -0.16 15.32 25.83
N LYS A 214 -0.49 14.66 24.71
CA LYS A 214 -1.22 15.26 23.57
C LYS A 214 -2.61 15.71 23.97
N ARG A 215 -3.32 14.95 24.83
CA ARG A 215 -4.62 15.33 25.39
C ARG A 215 -4.52 16.51 26.35
N ARG A 216 -3.48 16.58 27.21
CA ARG A 216 -3.18 17.73 28.08
C ARG A 216 -2.76 18.98 27.29
N ARG A 217 -1.96 18.84 26.22
CA ARG A 217 -1.63 19.95 25.30
C ARG A 217 -2.87 20.46 24.56
N ARG A 218 -3.76 19.57 24.09
CA ARG A 218 -5.07 19.98 23.52
C ARG A 218 -5.97 20.66 24.55
N SER A 219 -5.96 20.21 25.80
CA SER A 219 -6.74 20.83 26.89
C SER A 219 -6.19 22.21 27.27
N ARG A 220 -4.86 22.38 27.34
CA ARG A 220 -4.22 23.69 27.59
C ARG A 220 -4.40 24.66 26.42
N LYS A 221 -4.54 24.15 25.19
CA LYS A 221 -4.93 24.96 24.02
C LYS A 221 -6.42 25.32 24.00
N LEU A 222 -7.25 24.63 24.78
CA LEU A 222 -8.69 24.90 24.92
C LEU A 222 -8.98 25.83 26.11
N SER A 223 -8.03 25.98 27.05
CA SER A 223 -8.18 26.78 28.28
C SER A 223 -7.56 28.18 28.21
N ASN A 224 -7.12 28.65 27.04
CA ASN A 224 -6.85 30.08 26.81
C ASN A 224 -7.81 30.64 25.75
N PRO A 225 -9.06 30.97 26.10
CA PRO A 225 -9.99 31.64 25.18
C PRO A 225 -9.70 33.14 25.01
N ALA A 226 -8.79 33.72 25.81
CA ALA A 226 -8.66 35.17 25.96
C ALA A 226 -7.49 35.83 25.21
N ALA A 227 -6.68 35.10 24.44
CA ALA A 227 -5.48 35.66 23.79
C ALA A 227 -5.51 35.63 22.24
N SER A 228 -6.67 35.53 21.61
CA SER A 228 -6.78 35.64 20.13
C SER A 228 -8.04 36.36 19.65
N ALA A 229 -8.68 37.16 20.50
CA ALA A 229 -9.87 37.92 20.12
C ALA A 229 -9.51 39.32 19.60
N LEU A 230 -9.27 39.41 18.29
CA LEU A 230 -9.57 40.63 17.49
C LEU A 230 -10.44 40.31 16.26
N VAL A 231 -10.66 39.03 15.94
CA VAL A 231 -11.60 38.60 14.89
C VAL A 231 -12.52 37.53 15.48
N PRO A 232 -13.86 37.71 15.47
CA PRO A 232 -14.80 36.66 15.84
C PRO A 232 -14.55 35.38 15.03
N PRO A 233 -14.90 34.19 15.52
CA PRO A 233 -14.82 32.98 14.69
C PRO A 233 -15.61 33.19 13.40
N SER A 234 -15.02 32.85 12.25
CA SER A 234 -15.61 33.03 10.90
C SER A 234 -16.89 32.22 10.66
N TRP A 235 -17.32 31.41 11.63
CA TRP A 235 -18.51 30.57 11.54
C TRP A 235 -19.16 30.38 12.91
N LYS A 236 -20.48 30.13 12.91
CA LYS A 236 -21.33 30.01 14.11
C LYS A 236 -21.96 28.62 14.22
N ILE A 237 -22.11 28.13 15.45
CA ILE A 237 -23.01 27.02 15.74
C ILE A 237 -24.38 27.62 16.03
N PHE A 238 -25.35 27.35 15.15
CA PHE A 238 -26.71 27.84 15.26
C PHE A 238 -27.56 26.89 16.09
N THR A 239 -28.57 27.44 16.78
CA THR A 239 -29.66 26.64 17.35
C THR A 239 -30.73 26.35 16.28
N CYS A 240 -31.53 25.30 16.50
CA CYS A 240 -32.64 25.02 15.58
C CYS A 240 -33.67 26.15 15.55
N ASP A 241 -33.90 26.83 16.68
CA ASP A 241 -34.82 27.97 16.74
C ASP A 241 -34.30 29.17 15.97
N GLU A 242 -32.98 29.43 16.01
CA GLU A 242 -32.37 30.45 15.14
C GLU A 242 -32.55 30.11 13.66
N LEU A 243 -32.28 28.85 13.26
CA LEU A 243 -32.48 28.42 11.88
C LEU A 243 -33.96 28.53 11.46
N ARG A 244 -34.89 28.16 12.35
CA ARG A 244 -36.33 28.30 12.14
C ARG A 244 -36.70 29.77 11.95
N SER A 245 -36.17 30.66 12.77
CA SER A 245 -36.41 32.10 12.68
C SER A 245 -35.93 32.67 11.33
N ILE A 246 -34.66 32.43 10.96
CA ILE A 246 -34.08 33.03 9.74
C ILE A 246 -34.67 32.46 8.45
N THR A 247 -35.21 31.23 8.48
CA THR A 247 -35.83 30.57 7.31
C THR A 247 -37.35 30.66 7.28
N LYS A 248 -37.98 31.40 8.21
CA LYS A 248 -39.45 31.46 8.36
C LYS A 248 -40.07 30.07 8.50
N ASN A 249 -39.54 29.29 9.43
CA ASN A 249 -39.93 27.91 9.72
C ASN A 249 -39.76 26.95 8.53
N PHE A 250 -38.65 27.09 7.79
CA PHE A 250 -38.38 26.30 6.58
C PHE A 250 -39.55 26.33 5.59
N SER A 251 -40.14 27.51 5.38
CA SER A 251 -41.31 27.66 4.52
C SER A 251 -40.99 27.27 3.07
N GLU A 252 -41.96 26.69 2.37
CA GLU A 252 -41.79 26.35 0.95
C GLU A 252 -41.54 27.60 0.08
N GLY A 253 -42.04 28.78 0.49
CA GLY A 253 -41.73 30.05 -0.19
C GLY A 253 -40.26 30.46 -0.10
N ASN A 254 -39.53 29.98 0.91
CA ASN A 254 -38.08 30.17 1.05
C ASN A 254 -37.28 28.98 0.51
N ARG A 255 -37.93 27.93 0.02
CA ARG A 255 -37.23 26.74 -0.46
C ARG A 255 -36.52 27.07 -1.77
N LEU A 256 -35.21 26.93 -1.75
CA LEU A 256 -34.41 26.99 -2.96
C LEU A 256 -34.64 25.71 -3.72
N LEU A 257 -34.91 25.87 -5.01
CA LEU A 257 -34.93 24.77 -5.96
C LEU A 257 -33.63 23.95 -5.83
N GLY A 258 -33.71 22.64 -6.00
CA GLY A 258 -32.57 21.73 -5.83
C GLY A 258 -33.03 20.29 -5.61
N ASP A 259 -32.09 19.35 -5.53
CA ASP A 259 -32.40 17.93 -5.40
C ASP A 259 -33.13 17.63 -4.07
N ALA A 260 -34.41 17.27 -4.17
CA ALA A 260 -35.27 16.88 -3.07
C ALA A 260 -34.67 15.70 -2.26
N LYS A 261 -33.85 14.85 -2.89
CA LYS A 261 -33.17 13.73 -2.22
C LYS A 261 -32.11 14.18 -1.21
N THR A 262 -31.76 15.47 -1.12
CA THR A 262 -30.74 15.96 -0.19
C THR A 262 -31.28 16.45 1.16
N GLY A 263 -32.61 16.59 1.31
CA GLY A 263 -33.24 17.18 2.50
C GLY A 263 -33.72 18.62 2.30
N GLY A 264 -33.37 19.25 1.18
CA GLY A 264 -33.79 20.61 0.81
C GLY A 264 -32.82 21.70 1.26
N THR A 265 -32.81 22.81 0.51
CA THR A 265 -32.07 24.03 0.85
C THR A 265 -33.05 25.18 0.94
N TYR A 266 -32.89 26.05 1.93
CA TYR A 266 -33.80 27.17 2.19
C TYR A 266 -33.00 28.47 2.24
N SER A 267 -33.53 29.54 1.67
CA SER A 267 -32.99 30.89 1.88
C SER A 267 -33.30 31.35 3.31
N GLY A 268 -32.41 32.16 3.86
CA GLY A 268 -32.62 32.82 5.13
C GLY A 268 -31.94 34.16 5.19
N LEU A 269 -32.35 34.97 6.17
CA LEU A 269 -31.79 36.29 6.45
C LEU A 269 -31.24 36.30 7.87
N LEU A 270 -29.94 36.53 8.01
CA LEU A 270 -29.30 36.70 9.32
C LEU A 270 -29.70 38.06 9.94
N PRO A 271 -29.55 38.23 11.28
CA PRO A 271 -29.90 39.49 11.95
C PRO A 271 -29.14 40.72 11.47
N ASP A 272 -27.97 40.52 10.88
CA ASP A 272 -27.13 41.57 10.26
C ASP A 272 -27.59 41.95 8.84
N GLY A 273 -28.65 41.31 8.32
CA GLY A 273 -29.15 41.50 6.96
C GLY A 273 -28.47 40.63 5.90
N SER A 274 -27.48 39.82 6.27
CA SER A 274 -26.80 38.93 5.34
C SER A 274 -27.71 37.78 4.89
N LYS A 275 -27.83 37.56 3.57
CA LYS A 275 -28.56 36.40 3.03
C LYS A 275 -27.72 35.12 3.17
N VAL A 276 -28.37 34.02 3.54
CA VAL A 276 -27.74 32.69 3.69
C VAL A 276 -28.56 31.60 3.01
N ALA A 277 -27.90 30.49 2.71
CA ALA A 277 -28.54 29.25 2.25
C ALA A 277 -28.39 28.17 3.32
N VAL A 278 -29.50 27.72 3.90
CA VAL A 278 -29.57 26.69 4.93
C VAL A 278 -29.89 25.35 4.28
N LYS A 279 -28.87 24.49 4.15
CA LYS A 279 -29.01 23.13 3.60
C LYS A 279 -29.31 22.16 4.73
N ARG A 280 -30.49 21.54 4.70
CA ARG A 280 -30.82 20.42 5.57
C ARG A 280 -30.20 19.16 4.98
N LEU A 281 -29.49 18.40 5.81
CA LEU A 281 -28.95 17.10 5.42
C LEU A 281 -29.94 16.00 5.81
N LYS A 282 -30.05 14.96 4.98
CA LYS A 282 -30.76 13.72 5.36
C LYS A 282 -30.30 13.22 6.72
N ARG A 283 -31.27 12.75 7.51
CA ARG A 283 -31.02 12.06 8.78
C ARG A 283 -30.13 10.85 8.50
N SER A 284 -29.09 10.67 9.30
CA SER A 284 -28.19 9.54 9.17
C SER A 284 -27.94 8.92 10.53
N ASN A 285 -27.60 7.63 10.54
CA ASN A 285 -27.13 6.90 11.73
C ASN A 285 -25.73 7.38 12.21
N PHE A 286 -25.23 8.49 11.67
CA PHE A 286 -23.99 9.13 12.10
C PHE A 286 -24.23 9.88 13.43
N GLN A 287 -24.24 9.13 14.54
CA GLN A 287 -24.53 9.61 15.90
C GLN A 287 -23.45 10.54 16.50
N ARG A 288 -22.42 10.94 15.76
CA ARG A 288 -21.29 11.68 16.32
C ARG A 288 -21.37 13.18 16.04
N LYS A 289 -22.23 13.89 16.80
CA LYS A 289 -22.34 15.38 16.84
C LYS A 289 -20.98 16.08 16.84
N LYS A 290 -20.03 15.55 17.61
CA LYS A 290 -18.65 16.06 17.71
C LYS A 290 -17.88 15.98 16.38
N GLU A 291 -18.05 14.91 15.62
CA GLU A 291 -17.37 14.73 14.33
C GLU A 291 -17.96 15.66 13.27
N PHE A 292 -19.29 15.81 13.29
CA PHE A 292 -19.97 16.78 12.43
C PHE A 292 -19.41 18.20 12.64
N TYR A 293 -19.40 18.70 13.88
CA TYR A 293 -18.84 20.04 14.17
C TYR A 293 -17.35 20.15 13.86
N SER A 294 -16.57 19.10 14.10
CA SER A 294 -15.14 19.10 13.79
C SER A 294 -14.89 19.21 12.29
N GLU A 295 -15.66 18.51 11.46
CA GLU A 295 -15.50 18.55 10.01
C GLU A 295 -16.05 19.86 9.42
N ILE A 296 -17.21 20.35 9.88
CA ILE A 296 -17.71 21.67 9.49
C ILE A 296 -16.71 22.76 9.88
N GLY A 297 -16.19 22.73 11.11
CA GLY A 297 -15.20 23.70 11.57
C GLY A 297 -13.86 23.63 10.83
N ARG A 298 -13.56 22.53 10.12
CA ARG A 298 -12.43 22.43 9.19
C ARG A 298 -12.76 23.09 7.85
N VAL A 299 -13.94 22.81 7.30
CA VAL A 299 -14.40 23.37 6.01
C VAL A 299 -14.63 24.88 6.11
N ALA A 300 -15.20 25.36 7.21
CA ALA A 300 -15.46 26.79 7.45
C ALA A 300 -14.21 27.68 7.56
N LYS A 301 -13.02 27.07 7.59
CA LYS A 301 -11.73 27.79 7.55
C LYS A 301 -11.21 27.96 6.12
N LEU A 302 -11.79 27.26 5.15
CA LEU A 302 -11.41 27.39 3.75
C LEU A 302 -12.04 28.68 3.21
N HIS A 303 -11.19 29.62 2.79
CA HIS A 303 -11.60 30.88 2.21
C HIS A 303 -10.94 31.00 0.84
N HIS A 304 -11.76 31.06 -0.20
CA HIS A 304 -11.32 31.25 -1.57
C HIS A 304 -12.47 31.86 -2.39
N PRO A 305 -12.22 32.81 -3.32
CA PRO A 305 -13.27 33.47 -4.10
C PRO A 305 -14.13 32.55 -4.97
N ASN A 306 -13.71 31.29 -5.19
CA ASN A 306 -14.44 30.31 -6.00
C ASN A 306 -14.92 29.10 -5.20
N LEU A 307 -15.02 29.24 -3.88
CA LEU A 307 -15.60 28.22 -2.98
C LEU A 307 -16.70 28.88 -2.16
N VAL A 308 -17.85 28.21 -2.03
CA VAL A 308 -18.95 28.72 -1.20
C VAL A 308 -18.57 28.64 0.27
N ALA A 309 -18.54 29.78 0.96
CA ALA A 309 -18.18 29.88 2.36
C ALA A 309 -19.24 29.23 3.27
N VAL A 310 -18.76 28.45 4.25
CA VAL A 310 -19.60 27.90 5.31
C VAL A 310 -19.66 28.89 6.46
N LYS A 311 -20.84 29.48 6.68
CA LYS A 311 -21.12 30.44 7.76
C LYS A 311 -21.47 29.75 9.07
N GLY A 312 -21.88 28.48 9.04
CA GLY A 312 -22.13 27.73 10.25
C GLY A 312 -22.82 26.39 10.07
N CYS A 313 -23.26 25.82 11.19
CA CYS A 313 -24.06 24.59 11.19
C CYS A 313 -24.95 24.47 12.42
N CYS A 314 -25.90 23.54 12.36
CA CYS A 314 -26.72 23.12 13.48
C CYS A 314 -26.79 21.60 13.52
N TYR A 315 -26.84 21.04 14.73
CA TYR A 315 -27.07 19.62 14.98
C TYR A 315 -28.05 19.49 16.14
N ASP A 316 -29.20 18.88 15.87
CA ASP A 316 -30.26 18.70 16.85
C ASP A 316 -30.91 17.33 16.70
N HIS A 317 -30.84 16.48 17.73
CA HIS A 317 -31.43 15.14 17.77
C HIS A 317 -31.29 14.27 16.49
N GLY A 318 -30.21 14.45 15.72
CA GLY A 318 -29.94 13.73 14.47
C GLY A 318 -30.28 14.50 13.18
N ASP A 319 -31.05 15.58 13.28
CA ASP A 319 -31.19 16.58 12.22
C ASP A 319 -29.93 17.44 12.13
N ARG A 320 -29.46 17.64 10.90
CA ARG A 320 -28.19 18.33 10.61
C ARG A 320 -28.41 19.39 9.56
N TYR A 321 -27.86 20.56 9.80
CA TYR A 321 -27.97 21.70 8.91
C TYR A 321 -26.60 22.32 8.69
N ILE A 322 -26.35 22.76 7.46
CA ILE A 322 -25.18 23.57 7.12
C ILE A 322 -25.68 24.91 6.59
N VAL A 323 -25.12 25.98 7.11
CA VAL A 323 -25.43 27.36 6.68
C VAL A 323 -24.30 27.82 5.79
N TYR A 324 -24.62 28.07 4.53
CA TYR A 324 -23.72 28.65 3.53
C TYR A 324 -24.04 30.13 3.34
N GLU A 325 -23.10 30.87 2.77
CA GLU A 325 -23.46 32.13 2.13
C GLU A 325 -24.42 31.91 0.97
N PHE A 326 -25.20 32.94 0.68
CA PHE A 326 -26.14 32.91 -0.44
C PHE A 326 -25.45 33.39 -1.72
N ILE A 327 -25.60 32.61 -2.79
CA ILE A 327 -25.06 32.91 -4.13
C ILE A 327 -26.23 33.11 -5.09
N ALA A 328 -26.30 34.29 -5.73
CA ALA A 328 -27.52 34.84 -6.32
C ALA A 328 -28.10 34.03 -7.49
N ASN A 329 -27.27 33.64 -8.47
CA ASN A 329 -27.75 32.98 -9.69
C ASN A 329 -27.95 31.45 -9.52
N GLY A 330 -27.66 30.91 -8.34
CA GLY A 330 -27.93 29.51 -8.01
C GLY A 330 -27.09 28.52 -8.83
N PRO A 331 -27.53 27.26 -8.96
CA PRO A 331 -26.71 26.18 -9.51
C PRO A 331 -26.63 26.19 -11.05
N LEU A 332 -25.45 25.82 -11.57
CA LEU A 332 -25.09 25.80 -12.99
C LEU A 332 -25.99 24.88 -13.84
N ASP A 333 -26.47 23.76 -13.29
CA ASP A 333 -27.34 22.82 -14.00
C ASP A 333 -28.65 23.46 -14.51
N ARG A 334 -29.12 24.54 -13.87
CA ARG A 334 -30.26 25.31 -14.37
C ARG A 334 -29.94 26.13 -15.59
N TRP A 335 -28.76 26.73 -15.57
CA TRP A 335 -28.27 27.55 -16.67
C TRP A 335 -27.89 26.71 -17.89
N LEU A 336 -27.65 25.40 -17.71
CA LEU A 336 -27.41 24.46 -18.81
C LEU A 336 -28.71 23.81 -19.34
N TYR A 337 -29.67 23.45 -18.47
CA TYR A 337 -30.78 22.59 -18.87
C TYR A 337 -32.18 23.19 -18.75
N HIS A 338 -32.34 24.26 -17.98
CA HIS A 338 -33.66 24.79 -17.61
C HIS A 338 -33.76 26.28 -17.93
N ILE A 339 -33.27 26.67 -19.10
CA ILE A 339 -33.31 28.05 -19.57
C ILE A 339 -34.77 28.40 -19.91
N PRO A 340 -35.37 29.41 -19.24
CA PRO A 340 -36.72 29.86 -19.59
C PRO A 340 -36.76 30.39 -21.02
N ARG A 341 -37.88 30.23 -21.72
CA ARG A 341 -38.07 30.81 -23.06
C ARG A 341 -37.83 32.33 -23.00
N GLY A 342 -36.89 32.84 -23.79
CA GLY A 342 -36.49 34.25 -23.81
C GLY A 342 -35.59 34.69 -22.64
N GLY A 343 -35.14 33.75 -21.79
CA GLY A 343 -34.16 34.02 -20.74
C GLY A 343 -32.74 34.16 -21.28
N ARG A 344 -31.87 34.82 -20.49
CA ARG A 344 -30.44 34.93 -20.79
C ARG A 344 -29.79 33.54 -20.75
N SER A 345 -29.10 33.17 -21.83
CA SER A 345 -28.28 31.95 -21.90
C SER A 345 -26.82 32.25 -21.55
N LEU A 346 -26.06 31.20 -21.25
CA LEU A 346 -24.61 31.31 -21.09
C LEU A 346 -23.95 31.26 -22.48
N ASP A 347 -23.32 32.36 -22.87
CA ASP A 347 -22.47 32.42 -24.06
C ASP A 347 -21.13 31.67 -23.84
N TRP A 348 -20.30 31.61 -24.88
CA TRP A 348 -19.01 30.95 -24.83
C TRP A 348 -18.09 31.55 -23.74
N ALA A 349 -17.95 32.87 -23.71
CA ALA A 349 -17.07 33.56 -22.78
C ALA A 349 -17.47 33.31 -21.32
N MET A 350 -18.77 33.34 -21.01
CA MET A 350 -19.29 32.99 -19.69
C MET A 350 -18.98 31.54 -19.33
N ARG A 351 -19.18 30.59 -20.25
CA ARG A 351 -18.87 29.17 -20.01
C ARG A 351 -17.39 28.94 -19.71
N ILE A 352 -16.50 29.57 -20.45
CA ILE A 352 -15.05 29.50 -20.20
C ILE A 352 -14.68 30.19 -18.89
N LYS A 353 -15.30 31.32 -18.55
CA LYS A 353 -15.13 31.98 -17.24
C LYS A 353 -15.57 31.08 -16.09
N ILE A 354 -16.72 30.43 -16.20
CA ILE A 354 -17.25 29.47 -15.23
C ILE A 354 -16.29 28.30 -15.05
N ALA A 355 -15.82 27.69 -16.15
CA ALA A 355 -14.85 26.61 -16.11
C ALA A 355 -13.53 27.04 -15.44
N THR A 356 -13.03 28.22 -15.77
CA THR A 356 -11.77 28.78 -15.23
C THR A 356 -11.87 29.01 -13.73
N THR A 357 -12.91 29.71 -13.28
CA THR A 357 -13.14 30.02 -11.86
C THR A 357 -13.37 28.76 -11.04
N LEU A 358 -14.11 27.79 -11.58
CA LEU A 358 -14.28 26.48 -10.95
C LEU A 358 -12.93 25.75 -10.80
N ALA A 359 -12.12 25.72 -11.86
CA ALA A 359 -10.80 25.09 -11.85
C ALA A 359 -9.87 25.74 -10.80
N GLN A 360 -9.95 27.07 -10.63
CA GLN A 360 -9.19 27.80 -9.60
C GLN A 360 -9.59 27.35 -8.18
N GLY A 361 -10.89 27.22 -7.91
CA GLY A 361 -11.38 26.70 -6.63
C GLY A 361 -10.89 25.28 -6.32
N ILE A 362 -10.92 24.39 -7.31
CA ILE A 362 -10.42 23.01 -7.14
C ILE A 362 -8.89 22.99 -6.98
N ALA A 363 -8.16 23.78 -7.77
CA ALA A 363 -6.70 23.90 -7.67
C ALA A 363 -6.27 24.40 -6.29
N PHE A 364 -7.00 25.34 -5.68
CA PHE A 364 -6.76 25.77 -4.30
C PHE A 364 -6.85 24.60 -3.31
N LEU A 365 -7.90 23.77 -3.41
CA LEU A 365 -8.08 22.60 -2.53
C LEU A 365 -6.98 21.55 -2.69
N HIS A 366 -6.54 21.33 -3.93
CA HIS A 366 -5.54 20.33 -4.27
C HIS A 366 -4.13 20.78 -4.01
N ASP A 367 -3.78 22.04 -4.23
CA ASP A 367 -2.38 22.49 -4.21
C ASP A 367 -2.03 23.28 -2.95
N LYS A 368 -2.96 24.11 -2.44
CA LYS A 368 -2.69 25.07 -1.36
C LYS A 368 -3.13 24.58 0.01
N VAL A 369 -4.19 23.79 0.10
CA VAL A 369 -4.69 23.27 1.38
C VAL A 369 -3.89 22.05 1.84
N LYS A 370 -3.49 22.01 3.13
CA LYS A 370 -2.73 20.90 3.74
C LYS A 370 -3.40 20.40 5.04
N PRO A 371 -3.65 19.09 5.19
CA PRO A 371 -3.56 18.06 4.14
C PRO A 371 -4.51 18.36 2.98
N HIS A 372 -4.17 17.85 1.79
CA HIS A 372 -4.95 18.05 0.57
C HIS A 372 -6.42 17.70 0.77
N VAL A 373 -7.31 18.53 0.24
CA VAL A 373 -8.76 18.30 0.31
C VAL A 373 -9.25 17.80 -1.03
N VAL A 374 -9.80 16.59 -1.05
CA VAL A 374 -10.52 16.03 -2.20
C VAL A 374 -12.01 16.36 -2.04
N HIS A 375 -12.62 16.94 -3.08
CA HIS A 375 -14.01 17.39 -3.09
C HIS A 375 -15.01 16.22 -3.13
N ARG A 376 -14.82 15.30 -4.09
CA ARG A 376 -15.57 14.04 -4.30
C ARG A 376 -16.97 14.14 -4.91
N ASP A 377 -17.57 15.33 -4.99
CA ASP A 377 -18.91 15.53 -5.57
C ASP A 377 -18.92 16.73 -6.53
N ILE A 378 -17.97 16.76 -7.48
CA ILE A 378 -17.89 17.81 -8.51
C ILE A 378 -18.90 17.49 -9.61
N ARG A 379 -19.91 18.35 -9.76
CA ARG A 379 -21.02 18.23 -10.71
C ARG A 379 -21.74 19.56 -10.86
N ALA A 380 -22.46 19.79 -11.96
CA ALA A 380 -23.10 21.07 -12.25
C ALA A 380 -24.05 21.56 -11.13
N SER A 381 -24.78 20.66 -10.47
CA SER A 381 -25.69 21.02 -9.37
C SER A 381 -25.01 21.51 -8.08
N ASN A 382 -23.69 21.32 -7.97
CA ASN A 382 -22.87 21.80 -6.84
C ASN A 382 -21.99 23.01 -7.22
N VAL A 383 -22.14 23.54 -8.43
CA VAL A 383 -21.47 24.77 -8.86
C VAL A 383 -22.48 25.90 -8.85
N LEU A 384 -22.31 26.88 -7.96
CA LEU A 384 -23.17 28.05 -7.89
C LEU A 384 -22.57 29.22 -8.66
N LEU A 385 -23.41 30.06 -9.26
CA LEU A 385 -22.98 31.22 -10.05
C LEU A 385 -23.28 32.52 -9.30
N ASP A 386 -22.28 33.40 -9.18
CA ASP A 386 -22.47 34.76 -8.66
C ASP A 386 -23.09 35.70 -9.73
N GLU A 387 -23.26 36.98 -9.37
CA GLU A 387 -23.87 38.00 -10.22
C GLU A 387 -23.05 38.26 -11.50
N GLU A 388 -21.74 38.07 -11.43
CA GLU A 388 -20.80 38.19 -12.54
C GLU A 388 -20.58 36.87 -13.31
N PHE A 389 -21.34 35.81 -13.03
CA PHE A 389 -21.17 34.47 -13.59
C PHE A 389 -19.78 33.85 -13.32
N GLY A 390 -19.16 34.20 -12.20
CA GLY A 390 -18.09 33.44 -11.57
C GLY A 390 -18.64 32.19 -10.87
N ALA A 391 -17.89 31.09 -10.95
CA ALA A 391 -18.27 29.82 -10.35
C ALA A 391 -17.77 29.69 -8.91
N HIS A 392 -18.65 29.18 -8.05
CA HIS A 392 -18.42 28.90 -6.63
C HIS A 392 -18.75 27.44 -6.32
N LEU A 393 -17.74 26.64 -5.97
CA LEU A 393 -17.93 25.23 -5.66
C LEU A 393 -18.49 25.06 -4.24
N MET A 394 -19.67 24.43 -4.14
CA MET A 394 -20.31 24.12 -2.86
C MET A 394 -19.98 22.69 -2.41
N GLY A 395 -20.03 22.43 -1.10
CA GLY A 395 -19.97 21.07 -0.57
C GLY A 395 -18.56 20.54 -0.29
N VAL A 396 -17.56 21.42 -0.31
CA VAL A 396 -16.15 21.11 -0.08
C VAL A 396 -15.94 20.27 1.18
N GLY A 397 -15.33 19.09 1.02
CA GLY A 397 -14.83 18.28 2.14
C GLY A 397 -15.91 17.68 3.04
N LEU A 398 -17.19 17.70 2.64
CA LEU A 398 -18.32 17.12 3.39
C LEU A 398 -18.45 15.61 3.23
N SER A 399 -17.61 15.00 2.40
CA SER A 399 -17.63 13.57 2.08
C SER A 399 -17.26 12.63 3.23
N LYS A 400 -16.77 13.14 4.36
CA LYS A 400 -16.66 12.37 5.62
C LYS A 400 -17.96 12.37 6.43
N ILE A 401 -18.84 13.34 6.17
CA ILE A 401 -20.09 13.57 6.90
C ILE A 401 -21.26 12.90 6.17
N VAL A 402 -21.19 12.86 4.84
CA VAL A 402 -22.17 12.20 3.98
C VAL A 402 -21.68 10.77 3.70
N PRO A 403 -22.45 9.73 4.09
CA PRO A 403 -22.10 8.34 3.82
C PRO A 403 -21.88 8.09 2.33
N TRP A 404 -20.99 7.15 2.01
CA TRP A 404 -20.67 6.77 0.63
C TRP A 404 -21.92 6.34 -0.13
N GLU A 405 -22.81 5.59 0.49
CA GLU A 405 -24.05 5.07 -0.11
C GLU A 405 -24.94 6.23 -0.59
N VAL A 406 -25.00 7.31 0.20
CA VAL A 406 -25.76 8.52 -0.15
C VAL A 406 -25.08 9.33 -1.26
N MET A 407 -23.74 9.27 -1.38
CA MET A 407 -23.01 9.88 -2.50
C MET A 407 -23.18 9.03 -3.76
N HIS A 408 -23.08 7.71 -3.64
CA HIS A 408 -23.26 6.74 -4.70
C HIS A 408 -24.65 6.87 -5.34
N GLU A 409 -25.73 6.89 -4.54
CA GLU A 409 -27.10 7.14 -5.04
C GLU A 409 -27.26 8.46 -5.82
N ARG A 410 -26.41 9.46 -5.57
CA ARG A 410 -26.46 10.75 -6.27
C ARG A 410 -25.67 10.72 -7.57
N THR A 411 -24.58 9.98 -7.62
CA THR A 411 -23.64 10.01 -8.75
C THR A 411 -23.83 8.84 -9.71
N VAL A 412 -24.55 7.80 -9.30
CA VAL A 412 -25.10 6.78 -10.20
C VAL A 412 -26.40 7.30 -10.80
N MET A 413 -26.40 7.47 -12.12
CA MET A 413 -27.60 7.83 -12.87
C MET A 413 -28.46 6.59 -13.14
N ALA A 414 -29.72 6.79 -13.52
CA ALA A 414 -30.57 5.69 -13.98
C ALA A 414 -29.89 4.94 -15.14
N GLY A 415 -29.99 3.61 -15.14
CA GLY A 415 -29.24 2.74 -16.07
C GLY A 415 -27.83 2.33 -15.60
N GLY A 416 -27.39 2.77 -14.41
CA GLY A 416 -26.08 2.37 -13.86
C GLY A 416 -24.90 3.18 -14.40
N THR A 417 -25.14 4.22 -15.20
CA THR A 417 -24.09 5.09 -15.75
C THR A 417 -23.57 6.03 -14.67
N TYR A 418 -22.24 6.02 -14.47
CA TYR A 418 -21.55 6.88 -13.53
C TYR A 418 -21.16 8.20 -14.19
N GLY A 419 -22.05 9.20 -14.17
CA GLY A 419 -21.88 10.42 -14.96
C GLY A 419 -20.56 11.16 -14.73
N TYR A 420 -20.14 11.31 -13.47
CA TYR A 420 -18.94 12.09 -13.09
C TYR A 420 -17.83 11.24 -12.44
N LEU A 421 -18.08 9.96 -12.13
CA LEU A 421 -17.11 9.19 -11.34
C LEU A 421 -15.96 8.69 -12.19
N ALA A 422 -14.76 8.87 -11.66
CA ALA A 422 -13.57 8.32 -12.26
C ALA A 422 -13.58 6.78 -12.20
N PRO A 423 -13.06 6.07 -13.22
CA PRO A 423 -13.08 4.60 -13.26
C PRO A 423 -12.44 3.95 -12.03
N GLU A 424 -11.29 4.46 -11.57
CA GLU A 424 -10.61 3.92 -10.40
C GLU A 424 -11.43 4.04 -9.13
N PHE A 425 -12.29 5.05 -9.06
CA PHE A 425 -13.17 5.24 -7.93
C PHE A 425 -14.33 4.25 -7.95
N VAL A 426 -14.89 3.96 -9.14
CA VAL A 426 -15.96 2.97 -9.33
C VAL A 426 -15.48 1.57 -8.94
N TYR A 427 -14.29 1.15 -9.41
CA TYR A 427 -13.83 -0.23 -9.22
C TYR A 427 -13.03 -0.45 -7.94
N ARG A 428 -12.34 0.57 -7.41
CA ARG A 428 -11.41 0.42 -6.27
C ARG A 428 -11.77 1.27 -5.05
N ASN A 429 -12.80 2.12 -5.15
CA ASN A 429 -13.16 3.09 -4.11
C ASN A 429 -11.99 4.02 -3.72
N GLU A 430 -11.08 4.28 -4.66
CA GLU A 430 -9.90 5.12 -4.46
C GLU A 430 -10.23 6.59 -4.72
N LEU A 431 -10.26 7.39 -3.66
CA LEU A 431 -10.53 8.83 -3.73
C LEU A 431 -9.24 9.63 -3.72
N THR A 432 -8.91 10.19 -4.87
CA THR A 432 -7.71 11.00 -5.05
C THR A 432 -8.04 12.37 -5.62
N THR A 433 -7.09 13.30 -5.55
CA THR A 433 -7.19 14.57 -6.28
C THR A 433 -7.37 14.35 -7.78
N LYS A 434 -6.87 13.22 -8.33
CA LYS A 434 -7.05 12.88 -9.75
C LYS A 434 -8.47 12.45 -10.10
N SER A 435 -9.24 11.95 -9.13
CA SER A 435 -10.65 11.62 -9.34
C SER A 435 -11.53 12.88 -9.45
N ASP A 436 -11.17 13.93 -8.70
CA ASP A 436 -11.76 15.27 -8.87
C ASP A 436 -11.41 15.87 -10.24
N VAL A 437 -10.16 15.69 -10.74
CA VAL A 437 -9.76 16.14 -12.09
C VAL A 437 -10.60 15.46 -13.17
N TYR A 438 -10.86 14.16 -13.05
CA TYR A 438 -11.75 13.45 -13.96
C TYR A 438 -13.17 14.03 -13.94
N SER A 439 -13.74 14.22 -12.74
CA SER A 439 -15.08 14.79 -12.57
C SER A 439 -15.18 16.18 -13.18
N PHE A 440 -14.13 17.00 -13.03
CA PHE A 440 -14.01 18.31 -13.69
C PHE A 440 -13.98 18.19 -15.21
N GLY A 441 -13.24 17.22 -15.78
CA GLY A 441 -13.21 16.98 -17.23
C GLY A 441 -14.58 16.65 -17.81
N VAL A 442 -15.36 15.79 -17.15
CA VAL A 442 -16.76 15.53 -17.53
C VAL A 442 -17.59 16.83 -17.47
N LEU A 443 -17.49 17.56 -16.37
CA LEU A 443 -18.23 18.80 -16.17
C LEU A 443 -17.84 19.88 -17.18
N LEU A 444 -16.58 19.94 -17.62
CA LEU A 444 -16.13 20.84 -18.67
C LEU A 444 -16.79 20.51 -20.01
N LEU A 445 -16.93 19.23 -20.37
CA LEU A 445 -17.65 18.82 -21.56
C LEU A 445 -19.15 19.14 -21.47
N GLU A 446 -19.74 18.91 -20.30
CA GLU A 446 -21.13 19.30 -19.99
C GLU A 446 -21.33 20.82 -20.12
N ILE A 447 -20.38 21.63 -19.63
CA ILE A 447 -20.42 23.09 -19.75
C ILE A 447 -20.43 23.53 -21.21
N VAL A 448 -19.54 23.01 -22.06
CA VAL A 448 -19.45 23.48 -23.46
C VAL A 448 -20.56 22.94 -24.37
N SER A 449 -21.05 21.73 -24.08
CA SER A 449 -22.07 21.07 -24.91
C SER A 449 -23.51 21.35 -24.47
N GLY A 450 -23.71 21.81 -23.23
CA GLY A 450 -25.05 21.94 -22.65
C GLY A 450 -25.79 20.60 -22.51
N ARG A 451 -25.06 19.47 -22.59
CA ARG A 451 -25.63 18.12 -22.51
C ARG A 451 -25.41 17.50 -21.14
N ARG A 452 -26.32 16.62 -20.75
CA ARG A 452 -26.20 15.83 -19.51
C ARG A 452 -25.10 14.79 -19.67
N PRO A 453 -24.30 14.50 -18.61
CA PRO A 453 -23.28 13.45 -18.65
C PRO A 453 -23.82 12.07 -19.02
N ALA A 454 -25.09 11.81 -18.71
CA ALA A 454 -25.83 10.64 -19.16
C ALA A 454 -27.27 11.07 -19.49
N GLN A 455 -27.79 10.60 -20.62
CA GLN A 455 -29.16 10.86 -21.06
C GLN A 455 -29.78 9.61 -21.66
N GLN A 456 -31.10 9.48 -21.52
CA GLN A 456 -31.86 8.42 -22.19
C GLN A 456 -32.05 8.79 -23.65
N VAL A 457 -31.74 7.85 -24.54
CA VAL A 457 -31.86 7.93 -25.99
C VAL A 457 -32.68 6.74 -26.44
N ASP A 458 -33.74 6.99 -27.21
CA ASP A 458 -34.74 5.97 -27.58
C ASP A 458 -34.15 4.74 -28.26
N SER A 459 -33.05 4.89 -29.02
CA SER A 459 -32.43 3.83 -29.82
C SER A 459 -31.41 2.97 -29.06
N VAL A 460 -30.80 3.47 -27.99
CA VAL A 460 -29.65 2.81 -27.31
C VAL A 460 -29.83 2.72 -25.79
N GLY A 461 -30.95 3.19 -25.25
CA GLY A 461 -31.16 3.24 -23.80
C GLY A 461 -30.38 4.41 -23.20
N TRP A 462 -29.54 4.16 -22.20
CA TRP A 462 -28.74 5.22 -21.57
C TRP A 462 -27.43 5.43 -22.31
N GLN A 463 -27.21 6.65 -22.81
CA GLN A 463 -25.98 7.04 -23.50
C GLN A 463 -25.15 7.99 -22.64
N SER A 464 -23.85 7.71 -22.53
CA SER A 464 -22.84 8.58 -21.93
C SER A 464 -22.50 9.77 -22.84
N ILE A 465 -22.16 10.92 -22.25
CA ILE A 465 -21.71 12.09 -23.01
C ILE A 465 -20.46 11.80 -23.85
N PHE A 466 -19.60 10.87 -23.41
CA PHE A 466 -18.42 10.45 -24.19
C PHE A 466 -18.77 9.52 -25.34
N GLU A 467 -19.76 8.63 -25.18
CA GLU A 467 -20.24 7.78 -26.28
C GLU A 467 -20.80 8.62 -27.44
N TRP A 468 -21.40 9.76 -27.13
CA TRP A 468 -21.80 10.74 -28.13
C TRP A 468 -20.63 11.58 -28.68
N ALA A 469 -19.75 12.08 -27.80
CA ALA A 469 -18.72 13.03 -28.21
C ALA A 469 -17.55 12.39 -28.97
N THR A 470 -17.14 11.17 -28.60
CA THR A 470 -15.93 10.52 -29.17
C THR A 470 -15.97 10.36 -30.69
N PRO A 471 -17.07 9.89 -31.32
CA PRO A 471 -17.15 9.83 -32.77
C PRO A 471 -16.99 11.19 -33.46
N LEU A 472 -17.52 12.26 -32.87
CA LEU A 472 -17.40 13.63 -33.41
C LEU A 472 -15.97 14.14 -33.32
N VAL A 473 -15.28 13.86 -32.21
CA VAL A 473 -13.87 14.20 -32.02
C VAL A 473 -12.98 13.46 -33.01
N GLN A 474 -13.20 12.15 -33.18
CA GLN A 474 -12.46 11.36 -34.17
C GLN A 474 -12.66 11.87 -35.60
N ALA A 475 -13.86 12.32 -35.94
CA ALA A 475 -14.18 12.95 -37.22
C ALA A 475 -13.75 14.43 -37.33
N HIS A 476 -13.12 15.01 -36.30
CA HIS A 476 -12.68 16.41 -36.24
C HIS A 476 -13.85 17.42 -36.38
N ARG A 477 -15.07 17.01 -36.00
CA ARG A 477 -16.30 17.81 -36.07
C ARG A 477 -16.55 18.58 -34.77
N TYR A 478 -15.55 19.34 -34.32
CA TYR A 478 -15.59 20.04 -33.03
C TYR A 478 -16.76 21.02 -32.85
N PRO A 479 -17.17 21.82 -33.86
CA PRO A 479 -18.31 22.73 -33.70
C PRO A 479 -19.62 22.05 -33.32
N GLU A 480 -19.79 20.78 -33.68
CA GLU A 480 -21.00 20.00 -33.35
C GLU A 480 -21.04 19.52 -31.90
N LEU A 481 -19.93 19.66 -31.17
CA LEU A 481 -19.88 19.40 -29.73
C LEU A 481 -20.43 20.56 -28.91
N LEU A 482 -20.56 21.75 -29.51
CA LEU A 482 -21.04 22.92 -28.80
C LEU A 482 -22.56 22.89 -28.58
N ASP A 483 -22.96 23.50 -27.47
CA ASP A 483 -24.36 23.81 -27.22
C ASP A 483 -24.91 24.68 -28.36
N PRO A 484 -26.01 24.29 -29.02
CA PRO A 484 -26.65 25.10 -30.06
C PRO A 484 -26.97 26.53 -29.61
N LEU A 485 -27.18 26.75 -28.31
CA LEU A 485 -27.43 28.09 -27.76
C LEU A 485 -26.22 29.01 -27.88
N ILE A 486 -24.99 28.48 -27.85
CA ILE A 486 -23.75 29.22 -28.11
C ILE A 486 -23.66 29.58 -29.60
N SER A 487 -24.05 28.65 -30.48
CA SER A 487 -24.03 28.88 -31.93
C SER A 487 -25.11 29.87 -32.40
N SER A 488 -26.22 29.99 -31.64
CA SER A 488 -27.33 30.89 -31.97
C SER A 488 -27.08 32.35 -31.55
N SER A 489 -26.14 32.61 -30.62
CA SER A 489 -25.72 33.97 -30.28
C SER A 489 -24.76 34.49 -31.36
N THR A 490 -25.25 35.39 -32.20
CA THR A 490 -24.62 35.85 -33.45
C THR A 490 -23.31 36.66 -33.30
N SER A 491 -22.80 36.89 -32.08
CA SER A 491 -21.62 37.74 -31.85
C SER A 491 -20.34 37.00 -31.44
N ASP A 492 -20.38 35.76 -30.93
CA ASP A 492 -19.24 35.14 -30.23
C ASP A 492 -19.12 33.62 -30.42
N VAL A 493 -19.28 33.12 -31.65
CA VAL A 493 -19.01 31.70 -31.94
C VAL A 493 -17.49 31.48 -31.95
N PRO A 494 -16.94 30.60 -31.10
CA PRO A 494 -15.50 30.36 -31.06
C PRO A 494 -15.01 29.65 -32.33
N GLU A 495 -13.75 29.91 -32.71
CA GLU A 495 -13.11 29.19 -33.80
C GLU A 495 -12.98 27.70 -33.47
N ALA A 496 -13.04 26.85 -34.50
CA ALA A 496 -12.92 25.40 -34.33
C ALA A 496 -11.65 24.99 -33.57
N GLY A 497 -10.55 25.73 -33.73
CA GLY A 497 -9.30 25.50 -33.01
C GLY A 497 -9.40 25.76 -31.50
N ASP A 498 -10.21 26.73 -31.06
CA ASP A 498 -10.40 27.00 -29.63
C ASP A 498 -11.31 25.95 -28.98
N ILE A 499 -12.34 25.51 -29.72
CA ILE A 499 -13.18 24.38 -29.31
C ILE A 499 -12.31 23.13 -29.17
N GLN A 500 -11.45 22.86 -30.15
CA GLN A 500 -10.53 21.73 -30.13
C GLN A 500 -9.63 21.75 -28.88
N LYS A 501 -9.00 22.88 -28.55
CA LYS A 501 -8.14 22.97 -27.35
C LYS A 501 -8.89 22.67 -26.06
N VAL A 502 -10.14 23.13 -25.93
CA VAL A 502 -10.99 22.83 -24.76
C VAL A 502 -11.35 21.35 -24.71
N VAL A 503 -11.68 20.76 -25.86
CA VAL A 503 -11.98 19.32 -25.97
C VAL A 503 -10.73 18.49 -25.66
N ASP A 504 -9.56 18.85 -26.16
CA ASP A 504 -8.29 18.16 -25.83
C ASP A 504 -8.03 18.20 -24.32
N LEU A 505 -8.31 19.34 -23.66
CA LEU A 505 -8.22 19.46 -22.21
C LEU A 505 -9.23 18.57 -21.47
N VAL A 506 -10.45 18.42 -21.99
CA VAL A 506 -11.44 17.44 -21.48
C VAL A 506 -10.84 16.04 -21.50
N TYR A 507 -10.35 15.58 -22.66
CA TYR A 507 -9.80 14.23 -22.81
C TYR A 507 -8.50 14.03 -22.02
N ALA A 508 -7.71 15.08 -21.80
CA ALA A 508 -6.56 15.02 -20.89
C ALA A 508 -7.01 14.84 -19.42
N CYS A 509 -8.08 15.51 -18.99
CA CYS A 509 -8.63 15.38 -17.65
C CYS A 509 -9.30 14.01 -17.41
N THR A 510 -9.89 13.40 -18.45
CA THR A 510 -10.66 12.16 -18.33
C THR A 510 -9.91 10.89 -18.72
N GLN A 511 -8.57 10.94 -18.78
CA GLN A 511 -7.74 9.75 -18.98
C GLN A 511 -8.06 8.64 -17.98
N ASN A 512 -8.15 7.39 -18.45
CA ASN A 512 -8.43 6.24 -17.59
C ASN A 512 -7.37 6.06 -16.50
N VAL A 513 -6.10 6.30 -16.83
CA VAL A 513 -4.98 6.20 -15.88
C VAL A 513 -4.86 7.51 -15.08
N PRO A 514 -5.01 7.51 -13.73
CA PRO A 514 -5.01 8.74 -12.93
C PRO A 514 -3.70 9.54 -12.99
N SER A 515 -2.56 8.89 -13.15
CA SER A 515 -1.25 9.56 -13.25
C SER A 515 -1.13 10.42 -14.51
N MET A 516 -1.80 10.03 -15.60
CA MET A 516 -1.79 10.75 -16.89
C MET A 516 -2.62 12.03 -16.89
N ARG A 517 -3.56 12.18 -15.95
CA ARG A 517 -4.38 13.40 -15.84
C ARG A 517 -3.52 14.60 -15.41
N PRO A 518 -3.76 15.81 -15.91
CA PRO A 518 -3.00 16.99 -15.48
C PRO A 518 -3.26 17.34 -14.01
N ARG A 519 -2.41 18.21 -13.44
CA ARG A 519 -2.72 18.87 -12.16
C ARG A 519 -3.73 19.99 -12.41
N MET A 520 -4.60 20.28 -11.44
CA MET A 520 -5.60 21.35 -11.60
C MET A 520 -4.97 22.72 -11.82
N SER A 521 -3.78 23.01 -11.26
CA SER A 521 -3.04 24.24 -11.59
C SER A 521 -2.67 24.37 -13.07
N HIS A 522 -2.37 23.26 -13.74
CA HIS A 522 -2.13 23.25 -15.18
C HIS A 522 -3.43 23.46 -15.96
N VAL A 523 -4.53 22.84 -15.53
CA VAL A 523 -5.87 23.03 -16.11
C VAL A 523 -6.29 24.50 -16.04
N VAL A 524 -6.07 25.18 -14.91
CA VAL A 524 -6.32 26.62 -14.76
C VAL A 524 -5.53 27.43 -15.78
N HIS A 525 -4.24 27.15 -15.94
CA HIS A 525 -3.40 27.88 -16.88
C HIS A 525 -3.88 27.73 -18.34
N GLN A 526 -4.27 26.52 -18.75
CA GLN A 526 -4.83 26.27 -20.09
C GLN A 526 -6.14 27.04 -20.30
N LEU A 527 -7.08 26.99 -19.35
CA LEU A 527 -8.35 27.70 -19.45
C LEU A 527 -8.19 29.23 -19.48
N GLN A 528 -7.23 29.77 -18.74
CA GLN A 528 -6.91 31.20 -18.77
C GLN A 528 -6.40 31.66 -20.13
N GLN A 529 -5.69 30.80 -20.86
CA GLN A 529 -5.25 31.10 -22.23
C GLN A 529 -6.43 31.14 -23.21
N PHE A 530 -7.49 30.37 -22.96
CA PHE A 530 -8.71 30.40 -23.79
C PHE A 530 -9.60 31.61 -23.48
N ALA A 531 -9.45 32.22 -22.31
CA ALA A 531 -10.21 33.39 -21.88
C ALA A 531 -9.63 34.72 -22.36
N GLN A 532 -8.40 34.75 -22.89
CA GLN A 532 -7.81 35.97 -23.44
C GLN A 532 -8.14 36.09 -24.94
N PRO A 533 -8.55 37.28 -25.42
CA PRO A 533 -8.70 37.50 -26.86
C PRO A 533 -7.33 37.29 -27.54
N PRO A 534 -7.30 36.79 -28.79
CA PRO A 534 -6.04 36.60 -29.50
C PRO A 534 -5.27 37.91 -29.54
N VAL A 535 -4.02 37.88 -29.06
CA VAL A 535 -3.09 39.00 -29.20
C VAL A 535 -2.89 39.19 -30.69
N THR A 536 -3.50 40.22 -31.26
CA THR A 536 -3.26 40.66 -32.63
C THR A 536 -1.76 40.92 -32.76
N LYS A 537 -1.07 40.08 -33.53
CA LYS A 537 0.32 40.29 -33.93
C LYS A 537 0.38 41.15 -35.17
#